data_AF-I1CT57-F1
#
_entry.id   AF-I1CT57-F1
#
_cell.length_a   1.000
_cell.length_b   1.000
_cell.length_c   1.000
_cell.angle_alpha   90.00
_cell.angle_beta   90.00
_cell.angle_gamma   90.00
#
_symmetry.space_group_name_H-M   'P 1'
#
loop_
_entity.id
_entity.type
_entity.pdbx_description
1 polymer ?
#
loop_
_entity_poly.entity_id
_entity_poly.type
_entity_poly.pdbx_seq_one_letter_code
_entity_poly.pdbx_strand_id
1 'polypeptide(L)'
;MSVGDTESNWFDRHVMAIYRDPQHEYNLRLAGAGFPFSTLPVRLIRVIWRMIGSWIFELVSGFDLETLKRARNPGFYDPWDPNEVTLRNPNYFGLFSAKLDWTMVRCMDVRQKWIGNRDFSASDHAYLMLKVKPDDPEKTEQIQKVWKARRQQWQPNGFAPYRRTAIGTTILALIVTLLSQCLVYMYKQL
;
A
#
# COMPACT_ATOMS: atom_id res chain seq x y z
N MET A 1 8.10 -5.25 9.21
CA MET A 1 8.69 -5.31 7.86
C MET A 1 8.14 -6.54 7.14
N SER A 2 7.36 -6.34 6.07
CA SER A 2 6.79 -7.45 5.30
C SER A 2 7.87 -8.17 4.52
N VAL A 3 7.99 -9.49 4.71
CA VAL A 3 8.95 -10.32 3.99
C VAL A 3 8.61 -10.33 2.49
N GLY A 4 9.45 -9.70 1.67
CA GLY A 4 9.34 -9.75 0.20
C GLY A 4 8.62 -8.57 -0.46
N ASP A 5 8.22 -7.56 0.33
CA ASP A 5 7.78 -6.26 -0.18
C ASP A 5 8.72 -5.18 0.37
N THR A 6 9.09 -4.20 -0.46
CA THR A 6 9.81 -3.03 0.09
C THR A 6 8.84 -2.25 0.97
N GLU A 7 9.35 -1.61 2.02
CA GLU A 7 8.52 -0.76 2.89
C GLU A 7 7.75 0.28 2.07
N SER A 8 8.39 0.90 1.09
CA SER A 8 7.78 1.87 0.18
C SER A 8 6.61 1.31 -0.62
N ASN A 9 6.71 0.08 -1.12
CA ASN A 9 5.63 -0.59 -1.84
C ASN A 9 4.50 -1.01 -0.91
N TRP A 10 4.81 -1.40 0.33
CA TRP A 10 3.80 -1.70 1.34
C TRP A 10 3.01 -0.43 1.69
N PHE A 11 3.69 0.69 1.95
CA PHE A 11 3.06 1.98 2.22
C PHE A 11 2.19 2.45 1.05
N ASP A 12 2.72 2.36 -0.17
CA ASP A 12 1.99 2.76 -1.38
C ASP A 12 0.65 2.02 -1.52
N ARG A 13 0.64 0.71 -1.23
CA ARG A 13 -0.52 -0.18 -1.39
C ARG A 13 -1.58 -0.06 -0.31
N HIS A 14 -1.17 0.11 0.93
CA HIS A 14 -2.07 0.00 2.09
C HIS A 14 -2.46 1.35 2.65
N VAL A 15 -1.52 2.30 2.67
CA VAL A 15 -1.71 3.64 3.24
C VAL A 15 -2.03 4.64 2.13
N MET A 16 -1.22 4.68 1.07
CA MET A 16 -1.36 5.70 0.02
C MET A 16 -2.29 5.28 -1.10
N ALA A 17 -2.90 4.10 -1.07
CA ALA A 17 -3.84 3.70 -2.11
C ALA A 17 -5.08 4.60 -2.11
N ILE A 18 -5.45 5.08 -3.29
CA ILE A 18 -6.62 5.97 -3.46
C ILE A 18 -7.87 5.26 -2.92
N TYR A 19 -8.58 5.96 -2.05
CA TYR A 19 -9.85 5.49 -1.53
C TYR A 19 -10.93 5.57 -2.62
N ARG A 20 -11.38 4.40 -3.10
CA ARG A 20 -12.30 4.29 -4.25
C ARG A 20 -13.77 4.11 -3.88
N ASP A 21 -14.07 3.78 -2.62
CA ASP A 21 -15.42 3.40 -2.21
C ASP A 21 -15.98 4.38 -1.17
N PRO A 22 -16.77 5.39 -1.58
CA PRO A 22 -17.41 6.31 -0.65
C PRO A 22 -18.35 5.61 0.33
N GLN A 23 -18.85 4.41 0.01
CA GLN A 23 -19.82 3.67 0.81
C GLN A 23 -19.20 2.95 2.00
N HIS A 24 -17.88 2.91 2.12
CA HIS A 24 -17.23 2.42 3.33
C HIS A 24 -16.61 3.56 4.12
N GLU A 25 -16.58 3.39 5.42
CA GLU A 25 -16.03 4.39 6.34
C GLU A 25 -14.53 4.13 6.63
N TYR A 26 -14.02 2.94 6.29
CA TYR A 26 -12.72 2.43 6.72
C TYR A 26 -11.78 2.10 5.57
N ASN A 27 -10.48 2.28 5.79
CA ASN A 27 -9.43 1.79 4.89
C ASN A 27 -9.31 0.25 4.97
N LEU A 28 -10.13 -0.44 4.17
CA LEU A 28 -10.14 -1.90 4.10
C LEU A 28 -8.82 -2.51 3.60
N ARG A 29 -7.98 -1.74 2.89
CA ARG A 29 -6.66 -2.24 2.47
C ARG A 29 -5.71 -2.30 3.65
N LEU A 30 -5.68 -1.24 4.46
CA LEU A 30 -4.89 -1.19 5.68
C LEU A 30 -5.38 -2.23 6.70
N ALA A 31 -6.70 -2.40 6.84
CA ALA A 31 -7.31 -3.44 7.66
C ALA A 31 -6.84 -4.86 7.26
N GLY A 32 -6.64 -5.10 5.97
CA GLY A 32 -6.13 -6.37 5.46
C GLY A 32 -4.60 -6.51 5.49
N ALA A 33 -3.86 -5.46 5.84
CA ALA A 33 -2.42 -5.38 5.60
C ALA A 33 -1.57 -6.26 6.51
N GLY A 34 -2.11 -6.64 7.68
CA GLY A 34 -1.45 -7.56 8.61
C GLY A 34 -1.69 -9.04 8.31
N PHE A 35 -2.58 -9.36 7.37
CA PHE A 35 -2.70 -10.74 6.90
C PHE A 35 -1.49 -11.09 6.02
N PRO A 36 -0.99 -12.35 6.08
CA PRO A 36 -0.01 -12.85 5.11
C PRO A 36 -0.53 -12.80 3.64
N PHE A 37 -1.82 -12.49 3.47
CA PHE A 37 -2.58 -12.36 2.22
C PHE A 37 -3.06 -10.92 2.03
N SER A 38 -2.19 -9.93 2.20
CA SER A 38 -2.48 -8.51 1.92
C SER A 38 -3.02 -8.24 0.49
N THR A 39 -3.12 -9.27 -0.35
CA THR A 39 -3.77 -9.30 -1.66
C THR A 39 -5.24 -9.75 -1.65
N LEU A 40 -5.87 -10.07 -0.50
CA LEU A 40 -7.28 -10.42 -0.48
C LEU A 40 -8.06 -9.28 -1.17
N PRO A 41 -8.90 -9.58 -2.17
CA PRO A 41 -9.70 -8.56 -2.81
C PRO A 41 -10.47 -7.80 -1.74
N VAL A 42 -10.48 -6.47 -1.83
CA VAL A 42 -11.23 -5.61 -0.87
C VAL A 42 -12.68 -6.07 -0.71
N ARG A 43 -13.24 -6.71 -1.74
CA ARG A 43 -14.56 -7.37 -1.71
C ARG A 43 -14.64 -8.52 -0.71
N LEU A 44 -13.61 -9.38 -0.62
CA LEU A 44 -13.59 -10.47 0.35
C LEU A 44 -13.37 -9.96 1.77
N ILE A 45 -12.45 -9.01 1.96
CA ILE A 45 -12.23 -8.33 3.25
C ILE A 45 -13.56 -7.76 3.75
N ARG A 46 -14.32 -7.10 2.87
CA ARG A 46 -15.66 -6.58 3.17
C ARG A 46 -16.65 -7.67 3.59
N VAL A 47 -16.65 -8.82 2.93
CA VAL A 47 -17.53 -9.94 3.29
C VAL A 47 -17.17 -10.47 4.68
N ILE A 48 -15.89 -10.74 4.93
CA ILE A 48 -15.41 -11.21 6.24
C ILE A 48 -15.74 -10.19 7.34
N TRP A 49 -15.52 -8.90 7.08
CA TRP A 49 -15.86 -7.82 8.00
C TRP A 49 -17.34 -7.80 8.37
N ARG A 50 -18.23 -8.02 7.39
CA ARG A 50 -19.68 -8.08 7.64
C ARG A 50 -20.09 -9.32 8.43
N MET A 51 -19.40 -10.45 8.25
CA MET A 51 -19.74 -11.71 8.92
C MET A 51 -19.22 -11.79 10.35
N ILE A 52 -17.97 -11.37 10.57
CA ILE A 52 -17.23 -11.62 11.82
C ILE A 52 -17.04 -10.32 12.63
N GLY A 53 -17.23 -9.16 12.01
CA GLY A 53 -17.02 -7.85 12.64
C GLY A 53 -15.60 -7.30 12.41
N SER A 54 -15.35 -6.11 12.96
CA SER A 54 -14.08 -5.38 12.81
C SER A 54 -12.94 -5.90 13.67
N TRP A 55 -13.24 -6.55 14.81
CA TRP A 55 -12.25 -6.94 15.82
C TRP A 55 -11.12 -7.82 15.25
N ILE A 56 -11.44 -8.72 14.31
CA ILE A 56 -10.43 -9.59 13.68
C ILE A 56 -9.46 -8.78 12.83
N PHE A 57 -9.91 -7.69 12.24
CA PHE A 57 -9.08 -6.80 11.44
C PHE A 57 -8.27 -5.86 12.30
N GLU A 58 -8.78 -5.40 13.44
CA GLU A 58 -7.98 -4.65 14.41
C GLU A 58 -6.84 -5.53 14.96
N LEU A 59 -7.17 -6.77 15.33
CA LEU A 59 -6.19 -7.74 15.82
C LEU A 59 -5.11 -8.06 14.78
N VAL A 60 -5.52 -8.31 13.53
CA VAL A 60 -4.57 -8.74 12.50
C VAL A 60 -3.79 -7.56 11.93
N SER A 61 -4.42 -6.42 11.69
CA SER A 61 -3.72 -5.24 11.16
C SER A 61 -2.91 -4.49 12.21
N GLY A 62 -3.26 -4.61 13.49
CA GLY A 62 -2.69 -3.83 14.58
C GLY A 62 -3.21 -2.39 14.66
N PHE A 63 -4.20 -2.00 13.85
CA PHE A 63 -4.79 -0.66 13.85
C PHE A 63 -6.22 -0.68 14.36
N ASP A 64 -6.55 0.24 15.27
CA ASP A 64 -7.92 0.42 15.73
C ASP A 64 -8.85 0.99 14.63
N LEU A 65 -10.16 0.85 14.83
CA LEU A 65 -11.20 1.33 13.93
C LEU A 65 -11.05 2.82 13.57
N GLU A 66 -10.70 3.66 14.54
CA GLU A 66 -10.57 5.10 14.33
C GLU A 66 -9.37 5.41 13.42
N THR A 67 -8.26 4.71 13.61
CA THR A 67 -7.08 4.78 12.73
C THR A 67 -7.45 4.31 11.34
N LEU A 68 -8.16 3.18 11.19
CA LEU A 68 -8.61 2.69 9.88
C LEU A 68 -9.55 3.68 9.18
N LYS A 69 -10.38 4.39 9.92
CA LYS A 69 -11.27 5.45 9.41
C LYS A 69 -10.51 6.69 8.96
N ARG A 70 -9.48 7.10 9.71
CA ARG A 70 -8.64 8.28 9.41
C ARG A 70 -7.60 8.04 8.34
N ALA A 71 -7.07 6.82 8.25
CA ALA A 71 -6.03 6.43 7.29
C ALA A 71 -6.58 6.25 5.85
N ARG A 72 -7.66 6.94 5.49
CA ARG A 72 -8.20 6.97 4.13
C ARG A 72 -7.48 8.05 3.33
N ASN A 73 -6.95 7.67 2.18
CA ASN A 73 -6.36 8.64 1.26
C ASN A 73 -7.46 9.25 0.36
N PRO A 74 -7.77 10.56 0.50
CA PRO A 74 -8.77 11.24 -0.31
C PRO A 74 -8.31 11.53 -1.74
N GLY A 75 -7.21 10.91 -2.17
CA GLY A 75 -6.71 10.91 -3.54
C GLY A 75 -5.43 11.71 -3.79
N PHE A 76 -4.61 11.85 -2.75
CA PHE A 76 -3.20 12.15 -2.95
C PHE A 76 -2.50 11.00 -3.67
N TYR A 77 -1.46 11.29 -4.44
CA TYR A 77 -0.59 10.27 -5.03
C TYR A 77 0.86 10.75 -4.98
N ASP A 78 1.78 9.79 -4.92
CA ASP A 78 3.21 10.04 -5.05
C ASP A 78 3.61 9.93 -6.53
N PRO A 79 4.21 10.95 -7.17
CA PRO A 79 4.63 10.89 -8.57
C PRO A 79 6.02 10.24 -8.76
N TRP A 80 6.61 9.69 -7.71
CA TRP A 80 7.90 9.02 -7.73
C TRP A 80 7.73 7.50 -7.83
N ASP A 81 8.74 6.83 -8.39
CA ASP A 81 8.77 5.36 -8.40
C ASP A 81 8.93 4.87 -6.94
N PRO A 82 8.15 3.86 -6.49
CA PRO A 82 8.33 3.25 -5.17
C PRO A 82 9.75 2.70 -4.92
N ASN A 83 10.54 2.45 -5.97
CA ASN A 83 11.92 1.99 -5.89
C ASN A 83 12.95 3.13 -5.98
N GLU A 84 12.51 4.38 -6.08
CA GLU A 84 13.40 5.55 -6.08
C GLU A 84 14.05 5.71 -4.70
N VAL A 85 15.34 5.40 -4.59
CA VAL A 85 16.09 5.48 -3.34
C VAL A 85 16.30 6.94 -2.95
N THR A 86 15.84 7.29 -1.75
CA THR A 86 15.99 8.65 -1.21
C THR A 86 16.90 8.69 -0.01
N LEU A 87 17.12 7.58 0.69
CA LEU A 87 18.14 7.44 1.74
C LEU A 87 19.22 6.48 1.27
N ARG A 88 20.48 6.93 1.28
CA ARG A 88 21.65 6.07 1.16
C ARG A 88 22.86 6.77 1.77
N ASN A 89 23.26 6.34 2.96
CA ASN A 89 24.43 6.93 3.63
C ASN A 89 25.68 6.05 3.40
N PRO A 90 26.73 6.57 2.75
CA PRO A 90 27.99 5.85 2.61
C PRO A 90 28.64 5.48 3.96
N ASN A 91 28.41 6.28 5.00
CA ASN A 91 28.94 6.05 6.34
C ASN A 91 28.27 4.87 7.05
N TYR A 92 27.15 4.37 6.53
CA TYR A 92 26.51 3.15 7.01
C TYR A 92 26.94 1.90 6.21
N PHE A 93 28.10 1.94 5.56
CA PHE A 93 28.68 0.79 4.83
C PHE A 93 27.72 0.16 3.79
N GLY A 94 26.80 0.96 3.24
CA GLY A 94 25.76 0.48 2.31
C GLY A 94 24.69 -0.41 2.94
N LEU A 95 24.61 -0.52 4.26
CA LEU A 95 23.62 -1.35 4.96
C LEU A 95 22.19 -0.78 4.85
N PHE A 96 22.06 0.54 4.69
CA PHE A 96 20.77 1.21 4.54
C PHE A 96 20.65 1.83 3.16
N SER A 97 19.66 1.36 2.40
CA SER A 97 19.25 1.90 1.11
C SER A 97 17.75 1.75 0.98
N ALA A 98 17.01 2.86 1.00
CA ALA A 98 15.56 2.82 1.00
C ALA A 98 14.95 4.08 0.36
N LYS A 99 13.68 3.97 -0.04
CA LYS A 99 12.81 5.12 -0.29
C LYS A 99 12.10 5.45 1.01
N LEU A 100 12.45 6.58 1.62
CA LEU A 100 11.87 7.08 2.86
C LEU A 100 11.24 8.48 2.71
N ASP A 101 11.33 9.05 1.52
CA ASP A 101 10.73 10.35 1.20
C ASP A 101 9.69 10.20 0.10
N TRP A 102 8.57 10.90 0.27
CA TRP A 102 7.45 10.93 -0.66
C TRP A 102 7.01 12.37 -0.91
N THR A 103 6.42 12.63 -2.07
CA THR A 103 5.79 13.91 -2.36
C THR A 103 4.33 13.70 -2.71
N MET A 104 3.45 13.97 -1.75
CA MET A 104 2.02 13.73 -1.92
C MET A 104 1.36 14.87 -2.69
N VAL A 105 0.88 14.58 -3.91
CA VAL A 105 0.26 15.57 -4.80
C VAL A 105 -1.23 15.30 -4.96
N ARG A 106 -2.05 16.35 -4.95
CA ARG A 106 -3.50 16.30 -5.18
C ARG A 106 -3.97 17.56 -5.90
N CYS A 107 -4.90 17.42 -6.84
CA CYS A 107 -5.41 18.53 -7.67
C CYS A 107 -4.33 19.36 -8.38
N MET A 108 -3.21 18.73 -8.72
CA MET A 108 -2.12 19.37 -9.43
C MET A 108 -1.54 18.45 -10.49
N ASP A 109 -1.12 19.04 -11.59
CA ASP A 109 -0.42 18.39 -12.67
C ASP A 109 1.09 18.52 -12.48
N VAL A 110 1.78 17.39 -12.42
CA VAL A 110 3.24 17.36 -12.28
C VAL A 110 3.86 17.58 -13.66
N ARG A 111 4.55 18.71 -13.83
CA ARG A 111 5.15 19.12 -15.10
C ARG A 111 6.59 18.66 -15.24
N GLN A 112 7.36 18.75 -14.16
CA GLN A 112 8.77 18.38 -14.13
C GLN A 112 9.12 17.83 -12.75
N LYS A 113 10.15 16.98 -12.72
CA LYS A 113 10.66 16.29 -11.53
C LYS A 113 12.17 16.37 -11.50
N TRP A 114 12.74 16.60 -10.34
CA TRP A 114 14.19 16.55 -10.12
C TRP A 114 14.51 15.88 -8.80
N ILE A 115 15.60 15.13 -8.82
CA ILE A 115 16.21 14.57 -7.62
C ILE A 115 17.64 15.08 -7.61
N GLY A 116 18.04 15.73 -6.53
CA GLY A 116 19.43 16.11 -6.34
C GLY A 116 20.00 15.51 -5.07
N ASN A 117 21.28 15.81 -4.83
CA ASN A 117 22.08 15.13 -3.80
C ASN A 117 22.09 13.59 -3.99
N ARG A 118 22.21 13.12 -5.24
CA ARG A 118 22.24 11.67 -5.57
C ARG A 118 23.56 10.98 -5.21
N ASP A 119 24.57 11.78 -4.92
CA ASP A 119 25.85 11.36 -4.36
C ASP A 119 25.85 11.35 -2.82
N PHE A 120 24.77 11.84 -2.20
CA PHE A 120 24.59 11.88 -0.75
C PHE A 120 25.71 12.62 0.00
N SER A 121 26.33 13.60 -0.67
CA SER A 121 27.48 14.35 -0.13
C SER A 121 27.04 15.48 0.81
N ALA A 122 25.86 16.06 0.58
CA ALA A 122 25.34 17.16 1.38
C ALA A 122 24.40 16.69 2.52
N SER A 123 23.81 15.51 2.38
CA SER A 123 22.92 14.85 3.34
C SER A 123 22.86 13.37 2.98
N ASP A 124 22.57 12.51 3.95
CA ASP A 124 22.26 11.09 3.73
C ASP A 124 20.95 10.86 2.96
N HIS A 125 20.13 11.91 2.79
CA HIS A 125 18.93 11.91 1.96
C HIS A 125 19.11 12.70 0.65
N ALA A 126 18.65 12.13 -0.46
CA ALA A 126 18.42 12.84 -1.71
C ALA A 126 17.12 13.68 -1.60
N TYR A 127 17.12 14.89 -2.15
CA TYR A 127 15.91 15.72 -2.13
C TYR A 127 15.01 15.45 -3.34
N LEU A 128 13.71 15.55 -3.12
CA LEU A 128 12.68 15.40 -4.14
C LEU A 128 12.08 16.77 -4.48
N MET A 129 12.16 17.18 -5.75
CA MET A 129 11.64 18.47 -6.21
C MET A 129 10.67 18.28 -7.36
N LEU A 130 9.53 18.97 -7.27
CA LEU A 130 8.48 18.95 -8.30
C LEU A 130 8.17 20.36 -8.77
N LYS A 131 7.96 20.50 -10.08
CA LYS A 131 7.25 21.65 -10.65
C LYS A 131 5.84 21.22 -10.95
N VAL A 132 4.88 21.90 -10.33
CA VAL A 132 3.46 21.58 -10.42
C VAL A 132 2.66 22.73 -11.01
N LYS A 133 1.53 22.41 -11.64
CA LYS A 133 0.50 23.38 -12.04
C LYS A 133 -0.82 22.95 -11.39
N PRO A 134 -1.59 23.83 -10.74
CA PRO A 134 -2.95 23.50 -10.31
C PRO A 134 -3.80 22.95 -11.46
N ASP A 135 -4.68 22.01 -11.15
CA ASP A 135 -5.64 21.49 -12.12
C ASP A 135 -6.71 22.52 -12.48
N ASP A 136 -7.13 22.51 -13.74
CA ASP A 136 -8.25 23.32 -14.21
C ASP A 136 -9.58 22.74 -13.64
N PRO A 137 -10.65 23.57 -13.48
CA PRO A 137 -11.90 23.13 -12.84
C PRO A 137 -12.51 21.85 -13.43
N GLU A 138 -12.48 21.70 -14.76
CA GLU A 138 -12.99 20.51 -15.48
C GLU A 138 -12.31 19.20 -15.03
N LYS A 139 -11.00 19.23 -14.76
CA LYS A 139 -10.27 18.06 -14.24
C LYS A 139 -10.63 17.75 -12.79
N THR A 140 -10.97 18.80 -12.03
CA THR A 140 -11.39 18.69 -10.63
C THR A 140 -12.79 18.08 -10.51
N GLU A 141 -13.64 18.19 -11.53
CA GLU A 141 -14.93 17.48 -11.58
C GLU A 141 -14.74 15.97 -11.85
N GLN A 142 -13.72 15.58 -12.64
CA GLN A 142 -13.42 14.19 -12.99
C GLN A 142 -12.29 13.58 -12.16
N ILE A 143 -12.18 14.01 -10.92
CA ILE A 143 -10.96 13.89 -10.12
C ILE A 143 -10.47 12.44 -9.93
N GLN A 144 -11.40 11.50 -9.71
CA GLN A 144 -11.08 10.10 -9.52
C GLN A 144 -10.45 9.45 -10.77
N LYS A 145 -10.94 9.84 -11.96
CA LYS A 145 -10.42 9.35 -13.24
C LYS A 145 -9.03 9.92 -13.52
N VAL A 146 -8.87 11.23 -13.31
CA VAL A 146 -7.58 11.94 -13.47
C VAL A 146 -6.52 11.35 -12.55
N TRP A 147 -6.84 11.16 -11.26
CA TRP A 147 -5.89 10.61 -10.30
C TRP A 147 -5.52 9.16 -10.57
N LYS A 148 -6.48 8.32 -10.97
CA LYS A 148 -6.19 6.95 -11.38
C LYS A 148 -5.22 6.94 -12.57
N ALA A 149 -5.45 7.78 -13.57
CA ALA A 149 -4.58 7.88 -14.74
C ALA A 149 -3.17 8.38 -14.37
N ARG A 150 -3.05 9.41 -13.54
CA ARG A 150 -1.75 9.92 -13.08
C ARG A 150 -0.98 8.92 -12.26
N ARG A 151 -1.64 8.21 -11.34
CA ARG A 151 -0.98 7.15 -10.58
C ARG A 151 -0.44 6.05 -11.52
N GLN A 152 -1.20 5.66 -12.53
CA GLN A 152 -0.76 4.68 -13.53
C GLN A 152 0.40 5.21 -14.39
N GLN A 153 0.36 6.49 -14.78
CA GLN A 153 1.43 7.15 -15.53
C GLN A 153 2.78 7.09 -14.78
N TRP A 154 2.75 7.32 -13.46
CA TRP A 154 3.96 7.41 -12.64
C TRP A 154 4.36 6.08 -11.99
N GLN A 155 3.53 5.05 -12.12
CA GLN A 155 3.82 3.67 -11.72
C GLN A 155 3.56 2.73 -12.92
N PRO A 156 4.33 2.83 -14.03
CA PRO A 156 4.04 2.14 -15.28
C PRO A 156 4.11 0.61 -15.17
N ASN A 157 4.91 0.09 -14.24
CA ASN A 157 4.99 -1.35 -13.92
C ASN A 157 3.83 -1.82 -13.02
N GLY A 158 2.87 -0.94 -12.71
CA GLY A 158 1.86 -1.17 -11.69
C GLY A 158 2.45 -1.26 -10.29
N PHE A 159 1.66 -1.78 -9.34
CA PHE A 159 2.20 -2.21 -8.05
C PHE A 159 3.21 -3.34 -8.31
N ALA A 160 4.39 -3.28 -7.69
CA ALA A 160 5.43 -4.29 -7.86
C ALA A 160 4.83 -5.72 -7.75
N PRO A 161 5.02 -6.59 -8.77
CA PRO A 161 4.47 -7.93 -8.77
C PRO A 161 5.03 -8.70 -7.59
N TYR A 162 4.12 -9.19 -6.74
CA TYR A 162 4.42 -9.87 -5.50
C TYR A 162 4.91 -11.30 -5.84
N ARG A 163 6.20 -11.47 -6.20
CA ARG A 163 6.76 -12.79 -6.56
C ARG A 163 6.69 -13.85 -5.42
N ARG A 164 6.33 -13.45 -4.19
CA ARG A 164 6.25 -14.35 -3.01
C ARG A 164 4.83 -14.69 -2.55
N THR A 165 3.78 -14.33 -3.31
CA THR A 165 2.38 -14.65 -2.94
C THR A 165 2.17 -16.14 -2.95
N ALA A 166 2.81 -16.84 -3.87
CA ALA A 166 2.74 -18.29 -3.95
C ALA A 166 3.08 -18.96 -2.61
N ILE A 167 4.08 -18.50 -1.87
CA ILE A 167 4.48 -19.13 -0.60
C ILE A 167 3.44 -18.86 0.48
N GLY A 168 3.03 -17.60 0.63
CA GLY A 168 1.98 -17.23 1.57
C GLY A 168 0.70 -18.00 1.29
N THR A 169 0.13 -17.87 0.08
CA THR A 169 -1.13 -18.51 -0.30
C THR A 169 -1.05 -20.03 -0.18
N THR A 170 0.10 -20.64 -0.46
CA THR A 170 0.32 -22.08 -0.27
C THR A 170 0.30 -22.45 1.21
N ILE A 171 0.94 -21.66 2.09
CA ILE A 171 0.90 -21.89 3.53
C ILE A 171 -0.54 -21.75 4.07
N LEU A 172 -1.31 -20.77 3.61
CA LEU A 172 -2.72 -20.65 4.01
C LEU A 172 -3.56 -21.83 3.55
N ALA A 173 -3.43 -22.19 2.27
CA ALA A 173 -4.14 -23.31 1.69
C ALA A 173 -3.81 -24.58 2.48
N LEU A 174 -2.55 -24.76 2.87
CA LEU A 174 -2.11 -25.84 3.73
C LEU A 174 -2.78 -25.79 5.11
N ILE A 175 -2.74 -24.65 5.81
CA ILE A 175 -3.35 -24.48 7.15
C ILE A 175 -4.87 -24.73 7.10
N VAL A 176 -5.56 -24.16 6.12
CA VAL A 176 -7.02 -24.33 5.95
C VAL A 176 -7.35 -25.78 5.62
N THR A 177 -6.54 -26.44 4.79
CA THR A 177 -6.71 -27.87 4.47
C THR A 177 -6.47 -28.75 5.70
N LEU A 178 -5.45 -28.44 6.51
CA LEU A 178 -5.16 -29.17 7.74
C LEU A 178 -6.28 -29.00 8.77
N LEU A 179 -6.78 -27.77 8.95
CA LEU A 179 -7.90 -27.49 9.86
C LEU A 179 -9.20 -28.17 9.41
N SER A 180 -9.50 -28.15 8.10
CA SER A 180 -10.70 -28.82 7.58
C SER A 180 -10.61 -30.34 7.70
N GLN A 181 -9.45 -30.94 7.42
CA GLN A 181 -9.19 -32.36 7.63
C GLN A 181 -9.31 -32.76 9.11
N CYS A 182 -8.76 -31.93 10.02
CA CYS A 182 -8.86 -32.16 11.46
C CYS A 182 -10.32 -32.14 11.94
N LEU A 183 -11.11 -31.16 11.49
CA LEU A 183 -12.54 -31.07 11.81
C LEU A 183 -13.34 -32.27 11.29
N VAL A 184 -13.08 -32.71 10.05
CA VAL A 184 -13.71 -33.91 9.48
C VAL A 184 -13.34 -35.17 10.26
N TYR A 185 -12.08 -35.29 10.69
CA TYR A 185 -11.63 -36.41 11.51
C TYR A 185 -12.35 -36.44 12.86
N MET A 186 -12.44 -35.31 13.56
CA MET A 186 -13.15 -35.24 14.84
C MET A 186 -14.65 -35.55 14.68
N TYR A 187 -15.28 -35.06 13.62
CA TYR A 187 -16.71 -35.34 13.35
C TYR A 187 -16.98 -36.82 13.09
N LYS A 188 -16.05 -37.55 12.46
CA LYS A 188 -16.20 -39.00 12.22
C LYS A 188 -15.99 -39.87 13.47
N GLN A 189 -15.47 -39.31 14.56
CA GLN A 189 -15.28 -40.02 15.83
C GLN A 189 -16.41 -39.81 16.83
N LEU A 190 -17.37 -38.93 16.52
CA LEU A 190 -18.62 -38.72 17.26
C LEU A 190 -19.75 -39.55 16.63
#